data_AF-A0A5B9D888-F1
#
_entry.id   AF-A0A5B9D888-F1
#
_cell.length_a   1.000
_cell.length_b   1.000
_cell.length_c   1.000
_cell.angle_alpha   90.00
_cell.angle_beta   90.00
_cell.angle_gamma   90.00
#
_symmetry.space_group_name_H-M   'P 1'
#
loop_
_entity.id
_entity.type
_entity.pdbx_description
1 polymer ?
#
loop_
_entity_poly.entity_id
_entity_poly.type
_entity_poly.pdbx_seq_one_letter_code
_entity_poly.pdbx_strand_id
1 'polypeptide(L)'
;MRKIHLVCPICQRNKRIKIPDKIFNKDEGSLLRLPIEKFEICPHQFIAVIDYNFSVRDYEIVDNDELFQYYLEKTHNQISNYDFSYF
;
A
#
# COMPACT_ATOMS: atom_id res chain seq x y z
N MET A 1 -14.99 -2.11 -0.94
CA MET A 1 -13.95 -1.07 -1.07
C MET A 1 -13.85 -0.36 0.27
N ARG A 2 -12.70 -0.44 0.93
CA ARG A 2 -12.44 0.21 2.22
C ARG A 2 -11.61 1.47 2.01
N LYS A 3 -11.91 2.50 2.78
CA LYS A 3 -11.10 3.72 2.80
C LYS A 3 -10.09 3.59 3.93
N ILE A 4 -8.82 3.80 3.62
CA ILE A 4 -7.77 3.88 4.64
C ILE A 4 -7.17 5.27 4.68
N HIS A 5 -6.70 5.67 5.85
CA HIS A 5 -5.99 6.92 6.05
C HIS A 5 -4.49 6.63 6.06
N LEU A 6 -3.77 7.21 5.10
CA LEU A 6 -2.33 7.12 5.00
C LEU A 6 -1.69 8.43 5.42
N VAL A 7 -0.62 8.33 6.19
CA VAL A 7 0.19 9.45 6.65
C VAL A 7 1.62 9.19 6.21
N CYS A 8 2.26 10.16 5.56
CA CYS A 8 3.67 10.05 5.20
C CYS A 8 4.52 10.10 6.48
N PRO A 9 5.37 9.09 6.76
CA PRO A 9 6.19 9.06 7.96
C PRO A 9 7.26 10.17 7.97
N ILE A 10 7.61 10.73 6.81
CA ILE A 10 8.70 11.72 6.67
C ILE A 10 8.20 13.16 6.86
N CYS A 11 7.02 13.50 6.32
CA CYS A 11 6.52 14.89 6.31
C CYS A 11 5.11 15.07 6.90
N GLN A 12 4.49 13.99 7.38
CA GLN A 12 3.16 13.99 8.01
C GLN A 12 1.99 14.42 7.10
N ARG A 13 2.24 14.66 5.81
CA ARG A 13 1.16 14.84 4.83
C ARG A 13 0.36 13.55 4.72
N ASN A 14 -0.96 13.68 4.61
CA ASN A 14 -1.86 12.54 4.63
C ASN A 14 -2.83 12.55 3.45
N LYS A 15 -3.34 11.37 3.12
CA LYS A 15 -4.35 11.15 2.08
C LYS A 15 -5.25 10.00 2.49
N ARG A 16 -6.50 10.02 2.02
CA ARG A 16 -7.39 8.86 2.11
C ARG A 16 -7.41 8.15 0.76
N ILE A 17 -7.09 6.86 0.75
CA ILE A 17 -7.14 6.03 -0.46
C ILE A 17 -8.19 4.93 -0.32
N LYS A 18 -8.67 4.42 -1.44
CA LYS A 18 -9.62 3.30 -1.49
C LYS A 18 -8.85 2.03 -1.85
N ILE A 19 -9.03 0.99 -1.06
CA ILE A 19 -8.43 -0.33 -1.31
C ILE A 19 -9.55 -1.35 -1.51
N PRO A 20 -9.42 -2.27 -2.49
CA PRO A 20 -10.33 -3.39 -2.63
C PRO A 20 -10.35 -4.30 -1.41
N ASP A 21 -11.53 -4.76 -1.01
CA ASP A 21 -11.64 -5.59 0.19
C ASP A 21 -11.01 -6.98 0.00
N LYS A 22 -10.89 -7.40 -1.26
CA LYS A 22 -10.38 -8.70 -1.68
C LYS A 22 -8.85 -8.79 -1.72
N ILE A 23 -8.13 -7.68 -1.51
CA ILE A 23 -6.65 -7.67 -1.61
C ILE A 23 -5.97 -8.55 -0.56
N PHE A 24 -6.62 -8.76 0.59
CA PHE A 24 -6.10 -9.64 1.63
C PHE A 24 -6.40 -11.08 1.27
N ASN A 25 -5.38 -11.79 0.77
CA ASN A 25 -5.43 -13.24 0.71
C ASN A 25 -5.20 -13.79 2.13
N LYS A 26 -6.16 -14.57 2.65
CA LYS A 26 -6.06 -15.19 3.99
C LYS A 26 -4.86 -16.12 4.13
N ASP A 27 -4.33 -16.62 3.01
CA ASP A 27 -3.28 -17.64 2.99
C ASP A 27 -1.85 -17.05 3.01
N GLU A 28 -1.68 -15.77 2.68
CA GLU A 28 -0.35 -15.13 2.52
C GLU A 28 0.11 -14.30 3.73
N GLY A 29 -0.68 -14.29 4.80
CA GLY A 29 -0.38 -13.60 6.06
C GLY A 29 -1.40 -12.50 6.41
N SER A 30 -1.25 -11.94 7.60
CA SER A 30 -2.18 -10.94 8.14
C SER A 30 -1.87 -9.50 7.74
N LEU A 31 -0.73 -9.27 7.08
CA LEU A 31 -0.20 -7.94 6.75
C LEU A 31 0.05 -7.80 5.24
N LEU A 32 -0.47 -6.73 4.67
CA LEU A 32 -0.23 -6.25 3.32
C LEU A 32 0.82 -5.14 3.36
N ARG A 33 1.86 -5.25 2.53
CA ARG A 33 2.77 -4.14 2.24
C ARG A 33 2.27 -3.42 1.01
N LEU A 34 1.81 -2.18 1.19
CA LEU A 34 1.35 -1.32 0.12
C LEU A 34 2.39 -0.24 -0.15
N PRO A 35 3.15 -0.33 -1.24
CA PRO A 35 4.06 0.75 -1.64
C PRO A 35 3.27 1.98 -2.06
N ILE A 36 3.73 3.14 -1.62
CA ILE A 36 3.18 4.45 -1.94
C ILE A 36 4.23 5.21 -2.73
N GLU A 37 3.92 5.47 -3.99
CA GLU A 37 4.85 6.12 -4.90
C GLU A 37 4.98 7.62 -4.62
N LYS A 38 6.06 8.21 -5.14
CA LYS A 38 6.27 9.67 -5.08
C LYS A 38 5.08 10.37 -5.72
N PHE A 39 4.68 11.47 -5.11
CA PHE A 39 3.57 12.34 -5.54
C PHE A 39 2.17 11.72 -5.43
N GLU A 40 2.02 10.48 -4.97
CA GLU A 40 0.69 9.95 -4.65
C GLU A 40 0.09 10.67 -3.44
N ILE A 41 0.91 10.90 -2.40
CA ILE A 41 0.55 11.69 -1.20
C ILE A 41 1.43 12.94 -1.11
N CYS A 42 2.75 12.75 -1.24
CA CYS A 42 3.78 13.78 -1.12
C CYS A 42 5.00 13.35 -1.96
N PRO A 43 6.05 14.18 -2.09
CA PRO A 43 7.24 13.82 -2.88
C PRO A 43 8.06 12.61 -2.37
N HIS A 44 7.73 12.04 -1.22
CA HIS A 44 8.42 10.88 -0.66
C HIS A 44 7.75 9.56 -1.05
N GLN A 45 8.56 8.52 -1.22
CA GLN A 45 8.12 7.14 -1.34
C GLN A 45 8.27 6.42 -0.01
N PHE A 46 7.37 5.48 0.29
CA PHE A 46 7.40 4.64 1.48
C PHE A 46 6.42 3.49 1.33
N ILE A 47 6.51 2.47 2.17
CA ILE A 47 5.57 1.34 2.20
C ILE A 47 4.68 1.47 3.43
N ALA A 48 3.37 1.41 3.25
CA ALA A 48 2.41 1.29 4.33
C ALA A 48 2.14 -0.19 4.63
N VAL A 49 2.28 -0.59 5.88
CA VAL A 49 1.95 -1.94 6.34
C VAL A 49 0.54 -1.92 6.89
N ILE A 50 -0.37 -2.66 6.26
CA ILE A 50 -1.80 -2.64 6.54
C ILE A 50 -2.26 -4.04 6.94
N ASP A 51 -3.09 -4.15 7.97
CA ASP A 51 -3.67 -5.44 8.35
C ASP A 51 -5.00 -5.75 7.65
N TYR A 52 -5.50 -6.98 7.85
CA TYR A 52 -6.80 -7.44 7.32
C TYR A 52 -8.01 -6.61 7.80
N ASN A 53 -7.86 -5.80 8.85
CA ASN A 53 -8.89 -4.87 9.31
C ASN A 53 -8.84 -3.53 8.56
N PHE A 54 -7.95 -3.40 7.57
CA PHE A 54 -7.66 -2.17 6.82
C PHE A 54 -7.11 -1.07 7.74
N SER A 55 -6.45 -1.45 8.83
CA SER A 55 -5.75 -0.53 9.72
C SER A 55 -4.27 -0.48 9.35
N VAL A 56 -3.74 0.72 9.19
CA VAL A 56 -2.29 0.91 9.02
C VAL A 56 -1.61 0.57 10.35
N ARG A 57 -0.66 -0.36 10.31
CA ARG A 57 0.09 -0.84 11.46
C ARG A 57 1.47 -0.21 11.56
N ASP A 58 2.11 0.02 10.41
CA ASP A 58 3.44 0.61 10.37
C ASP A 58 3.72 1.29 9.02
N TYR A 59 4.83 2.02 8.95
CA TYR A 59 5.39 2.58 7.72
C TYR A 59 6.87 2.22 7.59
N GLU A 60 7.24 1.65 6.45
CA GLU A 60 8.63 1.32 6.12
C GLU A 60 9.17 2.34 5.12
N ILE A 61 10.22 3.07 5.49
CA ILE A 61 10.99 3.89 4.55
C ILE A 61 11.98 2.97 3.86
N VAL A 62 11.91 2.88 2.53
CA VAL A 62 12.76 2.00 1.73
C VAL A 62 13.73 2.86 0.94
N ASP A 63 15.00 2.79 1.31
CA ASP A 63 16.09 3.52 0.63
C ASP A 63 16.59 2.79 -0.63
N ASN A 64 16.21 1.53 -0.81
CA ASN A 64 16.59 0.71 -1.97
C ASN A 64 15.44 0.64 -2.99
N ASP A 65 15.65 1.25 -4.16
CA ASP A 65 14.65 1.29 -5.24
C ASP A 65 14.29 -0.12 -5.76
N GLU A 66 15.22 -1.08 -5.84
CA GLU A 66 14.92 -2.46 -6.29
C GLU A 66 13.94 -3.17 -5.35
N LEU A 67 14.14 -3.01 -4.04
CA LEU A 67 13.25 -3.58 -3.03
C LEU A 67 11.86 -2.94 -3.11
N PHE A 68 11.81 -1.62 -3.35
CA PHE A 68 10.55 -0.92 -3.52
C PHE A 68 9.79 -1.43 -4.76
N GLN A 69 10.48 -1.60 -5.89
CA GLN A 69 9.90 -2.17 -7.12
C GLN A 69 9.40 -3.60 -6.92
N TYR A 70 10.14 -4.45 -6.20
CA TYR A 70 9.69 -5.80 -5.87
C TYR A 70 8.33 -5.80 -5.14
N TYR A 71 8.14 -4.91 -4.16
CA TYR A 71 6.85 -4.81 -3.47
C TYR A 71 5.76 -4.20 -4.37
N LEU A 72 6.10 -3.25 -5.25
CA LEU A 72 5.14 -2.69 -6.20
C LEU A 72 4.59 -3.77 -7.12
N GLU A 73 5.47 -4.57 -7.73
CA GLU A 73 5.08 -5.67 -8.60
C GLU A 73 4.28 -6.73 -7.87
N LYS A 74 4.69 -7.10 -6.65
CA LYS A 74 3.98 -8.07 -5.82
C LYS A 74 2.56 -7.60 -5.51
N THR A 75 2.40 -6.34 -5.10
CA THR A 75 1.08 -5.78 -4.77
C THR A 75 0.24 -5.56 -6.03
N HIS A 76 0.84 -5.18 -7.16
CA HIS A 76 0.14 -5.10 -8.44
C HIS A 76 -0.38 -6.46 -8.89
N ASN A 77 0.42 -7.52 -8.80
CA ASN A 77 -0.03 -8.88 -9.11
C ASN A 77 -1.14 -9.35 -8.17
N GLN A 78 -1.07 -8.97 -6.88
CA GLN A 78 -2.15 -9.27 -5.94
C GLN A 78 -3.43 -8.51 -6.30
N ILE A 79 -3.35 -7.24 -6.74
CA ILE A 79 -4.51 -6.43 -7.16
C ILE A 79 -5.05 -6.87 -8.52
N SER A 80 -4.21 -7.18 -9.51
CA SER A 80 -4.63 -7.55 -10.87
C SER A 80 -5.32 -8.90 -10.91
N ASN A 81 -4.97 -9.81 -9.99
CA ASN A 81 -5.75 -11.03 -9.72
C ASN A 81 -7.17 -10.74 -9.20
N TYR A 82 -7.46 -9.51 -8.78
CA TYR A 82 -8.78 -9.01 -8.45
C TYR A 82 -9.15 -7.88 -9.41
N ASP A 83 -9.55 -8.25 -10.62
CA ASP A 83 -9.99 -7.35 -11.70
C ASP A 83 -10.70 -6.07 -11.22
N PHE A 84 -10.04 -4.91 -11.41
CA PHE A 84 -10.64 -3.58 -11.28
C PHE A 84 -10.22 -2.74 -12.48
N SER A 85 -11.19 -2.47 -13.35
CA SER A 85 -11.14 -1.38 -14.32
C SER A 85 -10.91 -0.06 -13.58
N TYR A 86 -9.71 0.51 -13.71
CA TYR A 86 -9.44 1.88 -13.29
C TYR A 86 -10.10 2.83 -14.30
N PHE A 87 -11.02 3.67 -13.79
CA PHE A 87 -11.51 4.87 -14.47
C PHE A 87 -10.54 6.02 -14.26
#